data_AF-A0A059EFR9-F1
#
_entry.id   AF-A0A059EFR9-F1
#
_cell.length_a   1.000
_cell.length_b   1.000
_cell.length_c   1.000
_cell.angle_alpha   90.00
_cell.angle_beta   90.00
_cell.angle_gamma   90.00
#
_symmetry.space_group_name_H-M   'P 1'
#
loop_
_entity.id
_entity.type
_entity.pdbx_description
1 polymer ?
#
loop_
_entity_poly.entity_id
_entity_poly.type
_entity_poly.pdbx_seq_one_letter_code
_entity_poly.pdbx_strand_id
1 'polypeptide(L)'
;MRVLILTGLCLAMLAACSQKSDREMLTEACIADGEGPETCACITGAMEEKLSPDLFRRTAAAIGREKRDVEDFVESLTMADQLEFASSLTAMISCELAVADDE
;
A
#
# COMPACT_ATOMS: atom_id res chain seq x y z
N MET A 1 38.60 39.24 -21.10
CA MET A 1 37.14 39.27 -20.94
C MET A 1 36.55 38.09 -21.69
N ARG A 2 36.12 37.04 -20.98
CA ARG A 2 35.32 35.94 -21.54
C ARG A 2 34.18 35.69 -20.58
N VAL A 3 33.04 36.31 -20.92
CA VAL A 3 31.75 36.11 -20.27
C VAL A 3 31.22 34.77 -20.75
N LEU A 4 31.09 33.79 -19.86
CA LEU A 4 30.36 32.55 -20.10
C LEU A 4 29.44 32.28 -18.91
N ILE A 5 28.25 32.86 -19.03
CA ILE A 5 26.93 32.27 -18.77
C ILE A 5 26.95 31.01 -17.88
N LEU A 6 26.54 31.17 -16.62
CA LEU A 6 26.15 30.10 -15.71
C LEU A 6 24.83 30.48 -15.00
N THR A 7 23.80 30.75 -15.79
CA THR A 7 22.41 30.75 -15.33
C THR A 7 21.82 29.38 -15.66
N GLY A 8 21.79 28.49 -14.68
CA GLY A 8 21.28 27.14 -14.89
C GLY A 8 21.45 26.26 -13.66
N LEU A 9 20.95 26.68 -12.49
CA LEU A 9 20.56 25.71 -11.47
C LEU A 9 19.08 25.47 -11.61
N CYS A 10 18.81 24.34 -12.25
CA CYS A 10 17.54 23.74 -12.54
C CYS A 10 16.60 23.69 -11.32
N LEU A 11 15.33 23.92 -11.63
CA LEU A 11 14.15 23.51 -10.89
C LEU A 11 14.34 22.11 -10.28
N ALA A 12 14.57 22.02 -8.97
CA ALA A 12 14.57 20.76 -8.22
C ALA A 12 13.50 20.75 -7.12
N MET A 13 12.39 21.49 -7.31
CA MET A 13 11.31 21.58 -6.31
C MET A 13 9.90 21.27 -6.88
N LEU A 14 9.78 20.37 -7.86
CA LEU A 14 8.46 19.91 -8.34
C LEU A 14 8.26 18.38 -8.31
N ALA A 15 9.17 17.61 -7.71
CA ALA A 15 8.96 16.16 -7.54
C ALA A 15 8.11 15.79 -6.31
N ALA A 16 7.43 16.75 -5.67
CA ALA A 16 6.53 16.51 -4.53
C ALA A 16 5.05 16.67 -4.90
N CYS A 17 4.68 16.59 -6.18
CA CYS A 17 3.29 16.74 -6.60
C CYS A 17 2.63 15.36 -6.75
N SER A 18 1.82 14.98 -5.74
CA SER A 18 0.90 13.83 -5.68
C SER A 18 1.50 12.43 -5.45
N GLN A 19 2.40 12.26 -4.48
CA GLN A 19 2.70 10.89 -4.02
C GLN A 19 1.47 10.31 -3.30
N LYS A 20 0.89 9.28 -3.92
CA LYS A 20 -0.22 8.49 -3.37
C LYS A 20 0.14 7.90 -2.00
N SER A 21 -0.82 7.88 -1.08
CA SER A 21 -0.61 7.25 0.23
C SER A 21 -0.48 5.73 0.12
N ASP A 22 0.17 5.11 1.10
CA ASP A 22 0.33 3.65 1.18
C ASP A 22 -1.04 2.94 1.14
N ARG A 23 -2.03 3.48 1.88
CA ARG A 23 -3.41 2.97 1.86
C ARG A 23 -4.04 3.06 0.48
N GLU A 24 -4.02 4.25 -0.14
CA GLU A 24 -4.61 4.40 -1.46
C GLU A 24 -3.93 3.47 -2.47
N MET A 25 -2.61 3.27 -2.36
CA MET A 25 -1.85 2.41 -3.27
C MET A 25 -2.26 0.95 -3.15
N LEU A 26 -2.45 0.46 -1.93
CA LEU A 26 -3.00 -0.88 -1.70
C LEU A 26 -4.45 -1.00 -2.16
N THR A 27 -5.28 0.03 -1.95
CA THR A 27 -6.69 0.00 -2.38
C THR A 27 -6.79 -0.09 -3.89
N GLU A 28 -5.98 0.65 -4.63
CA GLU A 28 -5.93 0.53 -6.09
C GLU A 28 -5.40 -0.82 -6.57
N ALA A 29 -4.44 -1.42 -5.87
CA ALA A 29 -3.95 -2.76 -6.21
C ALA A 29 -5.05 -3.81 -6.02
N CYS A 30 -5.73 -3.79 -4.88
CA CYS A 30 -6.86 -4.67 -4.59
C CYS A 30 -7.99 -4.53 -5.64
N ILE A 31 -8.34 -3.30 -6.04
CA ILE A 31 -9.35 -3.07 -7.10
C ILE A 31 -8.87 -3.60 -8.44
N ALA A 32 -7.58 -3.43 -8.76
CA ALA A 32 -7.00 -3.96 -9.99
C ALA A 32 -6.99 -5.48 -10.04
N ASP A 33 -6.96 -6.15 -8.88
CA ASP A 33 -7.04 -7.61 -8.75
C ASP A 33 -8.48 -8.14 -8.84
N GLY A 34 -9.48 -7.25 -8.94
CA GLY A 34 -10.86 -7.60 -9.28
C GLY A 34 -11.88 -7.38 -8.15
N GLU A 35 -11.43 -6.94 -6.98
CA GLU A 35 -12.29 -6.73 -5.82
C GLU A 35 -13.05 -5.40 -5.89
N GLY A 36 -14.19 -5.34 -5.19
CA GLY A 36 -15.02 -4.14 -5.11
C GLY A 36 -14.33 -2.97 -4.39
N PRO A 37 -14.58 -1.70 -4.78
CA PRO A 37 -13.91 -0.55 -4.19
C PRO A 37 -14.18 -0.38 -2.68
N GLU A 38 -15.38 -0.72 -2.22
CA GLU A 38 -15.74 -0.67 -0.79
C GLU A 38 -15.05 -1.79 0.00
N THR A 39 -15.02 -3.02 -0.55
CA THR A 39 -14.27 -4.15 0.01
C THR A 39 -12.79 -3.80 0.16
N CYS A 40 -12.17 -3.28 -0.91
CA CYS A 40 -10.77 -2.88 -0.88
C CYS A 40 -10.47 -1.73 0.07
N ALA A 41 -11.37 -0.76 0.21
CA ALA A 41 -11.21 0.31 1.19
C ALA A 41 -11.26 -0.23 2.63
N CYS A 42 -12.14 -1.21 2.89
CA CYS A 42 -12.22 -1.86 4.20
C CYS A 42 -10.99 -2.71 4.49
N ILE A 43 -10.57 -3.58 3.56
CA ILE A 43 -9.39 -4.45 3.74
C ILE A 43 -8.15 -3.62 4.05
N THR A 44 -7.87 -2.58 3.25
CA THR A 44 -6.67 -1.78 3.46
C THR A 44 -6.75 -0.90 4.71
N GLY A 45 -7.96 -0.46 5.09
CA GLY A 45 -8.19 0.19 6.39
C GLY A 45 -7.92 -0.74 7.56
N ALA A 46 -8.38 -1.99 7.50
CA ALA A 46 -8.11 -3.01 8.51
C ALA A 46 -6.60 -3.32 8.61
N MET A 47 -5.90 -3.39 7.48
CA MET A 47 -4.44 -3.54 7.44
C MET A 47 -3.74 -2.35 8.11
N GLU A 48 -4.13 -1.12 7.78
CA GLU A 48 -3.53 0.10 8.34
C GLU A 48 -3.75 0.21 9.86
N GLU A 49 -4.90 -0.27 10.36
CA GLU A 49 -5.23 -0.25 11.78
C GLU A 49 -4.51 -1.36 12.57
N LYS A 50 -4.39 -2.56 11.99
CA LYS A 50 -3.93 -3.75 12.72
C LYS A 50 -2.43 -4.02 12.57
N LEU A 51 -1.85 -3.70 11.42
CA LEU A 51 -0.43 -3.87 11.20
C LEU A 51 0.34 -2.72 11.83
N SER A 52 1.56 -3.01 12.25
CA SER A 52 2.52 -1.98 12.62
C SER A 52 2.76 -1.05 11.43
N PRO A 53 3.04 0.25 11.67
CA PRO A 53 3.28 1.21 10.59
C PRO A 53 4.46 0.84 9.66
N ASP A 54 5.41 0.05 10.17
CA ASP A 54 6.50 -0.48 9.35
C ASP A 54 6.02 -1.61 8.42
N LEU A 55 5.32 -2.61 8.97
CA LEU A 55 4.81 -3.73 8.20
C LEU A 55 3.77 -3.30 7.17
N PHE A 56 2.88 -2.37 7.52
CA PHE A 56 1.91 -1.80 6.58
C PHE A 56 2.59 -1.14 5.38
N ARG A 57 3.59 -0.28 5.62
CA ARG A 57 4.34 0.40 4.56
C ARG A 57 5.15 -0.58 3.69
N ARG A 58 5.77 -1.60 4.29
CA ARG A 58 6.43 -2.67 3.52
C ARG A 58 5.45 -3.44 2.65
N THR A 59 4.25 -3.70 3.16
CA THR A 59 3.17 -4.35 2.41
C THR A 59 2.70 -3.47 1.25
N ALA A 60 2.49 -2.17 1.48
CA ALA A 60 2.13 -1.22 0.44
C ALA A 60 3.20 -1.10 -0.66
N ALA A 61 4.47 -1.12 -0.29
CA ALA A 61 5.56 -1.17 -1.26
C ALA A 61 5.54 -2.47 -2.08
N ALA A 62 5.51 -3.63 -1.42
CA ALA A 62 5.58 -4.94 -2.08
C ALA A 62 4.37 -5.21 -3.00
N ILE A 63 3.15 -5.06 -2.47
CA ILE A 63 1.93 -5.43 -3.18
C ILE A 63 1.46 -4.27 -4.06
N GLY A 64 1.45 -3.06 -3.49
CA GLY A 64 0.94 -1.88 -4.18
C GLY A 64 1.84 -1.39 -5.32
N ARG A 65 3.15 -1.25 -5.05
CA ARG A 65 4.12 -0.68 -6.00
C ARG A 65 4.85 -1.73 -6.82
N GLU A 66 5.38 -2.75 -6.16
CA GLU A 66 6.20 -3.79 -6.79
C GLU A 66 5.33 -4.89 -7.44
N LYS A 67 4.03 -4.91 -7.15
CA LYS A 67 3.07 -5.90 -7.66
C LYS A 67 3.53 -7.33 -7.38
N ARG A 68 4.15 -7.54 -6.22
CA ARG A 68 4.50 -8.87 -5.74
C ARG A 68 3.23 -9.61 -5.36
N ASP A 69 3.26 -10.93 -5.54
CA ASP A 69 2.24 -11.81 -5.00
C ASP A 69 2.20 -11.69 -3.47
N VAL A 70 0.98 -11.73 -2.90
CA VAL A 70 0.75 -11.53 -1.47
C VAL A 70 1.31 -12.70 -0.65
N GLU A 71 1.13 -13.94 -1.13
CA GLU A 71 1.64 -15.15 -0.48
C GLU A 71 3.17 -15.12 -0.46
N ASP A 72 3.80 -14.89 -1.62
CA ASP A 72 5.26 -14.78 -1.75
C ASP A 72 5.84 -13.66 -0.86
N PHE A 73 5.12 -12.55 -0.71
CA PHE A 73 5.52 -11.48 0.19
C PHE A 73 5.46 -11.92 1.65
N VAL A 74 4.32 -12.48 2.08
CA VAL A 74 4.13 -12.94 3.46
C VAL A 74 5.14 -14.01 3.83
N GLU A 75 5.42 -14.97 2.94
CA GLU A 75 6.45 -16.01 3.18
C GLU A 75 7.86 -15.42 3.34
N SER A 76 8.14 -14.29 2.67
CA SER A 76 9.43 -13.60 2.77
C SER A 76 9.61 -12.78 4.07
N LEU A 77 8.54 -12.60 4.84
CA LEU A 77 8.56 -11.86 6.10
C LEU A 77 9.26 -12.65 7.21
N THR A 78 9.65 -11.94 8.27
CA THR A 78 10.08 -12.59 9.52
C THR A 78 8.92 -13.35 10.17
N MET A 79 9.21 -14.36 10.97
CA MET A 79 8.16 -15.12 11.69
C MET A 79 7.26 -14.21 12.55
N ALA A 80 7.82 -13.16 13.16
CA ALA A 80 7.06 -12.19 13.95
C ALA A 80 6.10 -11.38 13.08
N ASP A 81 6.58 -10.88 11.94
CA ASP A 81 5.76 -10.14 10.97
C ASP A 81 4.67 -11.04 10.35
N GLN A 82 4.97 -12.32 10.08
CA GLN A 82 3.98 -13.28 9.58
C GLN A 82 2.85 -13.50 10.60
N LEU A 83 3.17 -13.62 11.89
CA LEU A 83 2.18 -13.75 12.95
C LEU A 83 1.32 -12.49 13.09
N GLU A 84 1.93 -11.31 12.98
CA GLU A 84 1.22 -10.04 12.98
C GLU A 84 0.26 -9.95 11.79
N PHE A 85 0.73 -10.30 10.58
CA PHE A 85 -0.09 -10.37 9.38
C PHE A 85 -1.26 -11.35 9.58
N ALA A 86 -0.99 -12.57 10.07
CA ALA A 86 -2.02 -13.57 10.34
C ALA A 86 -3.09 -13.09 11.32
N SER A 87 -2.69 -12.32 12.35
CA SER A 87 -3.62 -11.75 13.33
C SER A 87 -4.58 -10.73 12.69
N SER A 88 -4.14 -10.03 11.65
CA SER A 88 -4.95 -9.05 10.94
C SER A 88 -5.93 -9.67 9.94
N LEU A 89 -5.73 -10.93 9.52
CA LEU A 89 -6.59 -11.61 8.54
C LEU A 89 -8.05 -11.68 8.97
N THR A 90 -8.33 -11.86 10.27
CA THR A 90 -9.72 -11.90 10.76
C THR A 90 -10.45 -10.57 10.52
N ALA A 91 -9.74 -9.45 10.67
CA ALA A 91 -10.30 -8.13 10.39
C ALA A 91 -10.52 -7.92 8.88
N MET A 92 -9.60 -8.40 8.04
CA MET A 92 -9.75 -8.33 6.58
C MET A 92 -10.90 -9.20 6.07
N ILE A 93 -11.03 -10.44 6.55
CA ILE A 93 -12.12 -11.35 6.17
C ILE A 93 -13.48 -10.76 6.55
N SER A 94 -13.56 -10.05 7.68
CA SER A 94 -14.79 -9.38 8.09
C SER A 94 -15.26 -8.32 7.09
N CYS A 95 -14.35 -7.75 6.29
CA CYS A 95 -14.70 -6.81 5.22
C CYS A 95 -15.40 -7.48 4.04
N GLU A 96 -14.95 -8.68 3.66
CA GLU A 96 -15.59 -9.47 2.59
C GLU A 96 -17.00 -9.89 2.99
N LEU A 97 -17.16 -10.31 4.25
CA LEU A 97 -18.43 -10.78 4.79
C LEU A 97 -19.43 -9.63 4.98
N ALA A 98 -18.98 -8.45 5.39
CA ALA A 98 -19.86 -7.30 5.60
C ALA A 98 -20.55 -6.84 4.30
N VAL A 99 -19.87 -6.91 3.16
CA VAL A 99 -20.44 -6.53 1.86
C VAL A 99 -21.49 -7.55 1.40
N ALA A 100 -21.36 -8.82 1.78
CA ALA A 100 -22.32 -9.87 1.42
C ALA A 100 -23.64 -9.82 2.21
N ASP A 101 -23.65 -9.19 3.39
CA ASP A 101 -24.85 -9.07 4.25
C ASP A 101 -25.70 -7.82 3.91
N ASP A 102 -25.18 -6.88 3.11
CA ASP A 102 -25.87 -5.64 2.72
C ASP A 102 -26.60 -5.72 1.35
N GLU A 103 -26.62 -6.90 0.68
CA GLU A 103 -27.35 -7.17 -0.57
C GLU A 103 -28.74 -7.83 -0.40
#